data_AF-A0A9D2PEB4-F1
#
_entry.id   AF-A0A9D2PEB4-F1
#
_cell.length_a   1.000
_cell.length_b   1.000
_cell.length_c   1.000
_cell.angle_alpha   90.00
_cell.angle_beta   90.00
_cell.angle_gamma   90.00
#
_symmetry.space_group_name_H-M   'P 1'
#
loop_
_entity.id
_entity.type
_entity.pdbx_description
1 polymer ?
#
loop_
_entity_poly.entity_id
_entity_poly.type
_entity_poly.pdbx_seq_one_letter_code
_entity_poly.pdbx_strand_id
1 'polypeptide(L)'
;MSNDLISRKALLKELREIMDEPHNTMFLMGIGAAVSIVEHRETAFDKEKVIGELKEQIELVSYNPIMSGIYIKKDRALDIVEKGGVE
;
A
#
# COMPACT_ATOMS: atom_id res chain seq x y z
N MET A 1 -0.58 -2.06 8.05
CA MET A 1 -1.62 -1.97 7.00
C MET A 1 -0.98 -1.74 5.62
N SER A 2 -1.12 -2.69 4.69
CA SER A 2 -0.63 -2.67 3.29
C SER A 2 -0.77 -1.37 2.52
N ASN A 3 0.19 -1.06 1.65
CA ASN A 3 0.14 0.12 0.77
C ASN A 3 -1.00 0.02 -0.24
N ASP A 4 -1.31 -1.21 -0.66
CA ASP A 4 -2.54 -1.49 -1.38
C ASP A 4 -3.76 -1.12 -0.54
N LEU A 5 -3.74 -1.36 0.77
CA LEU A 5 -4.80 -0.92 1.68
C LEU A 5 -4.79 0.60 1.89
N ILE A 6 -3.63 1.27 1.89
CA ILE A 6 -3.54 2.73 2.05
C ILE A 6 -4.08 3.43 0.80
N SER A 7 -3.58 3.07 -0.38
CA SER A 7 -4.03 3.63 -1.67
C SER A 7 -5.49 3.28 -1.97
N ARG A 8 -5.93 2.06 -1.65
CA ARG A 8 -7.33 1.65 -1.78
C ARG A 8 -8.24 2.40 -0.82
N LYS A 9 -7.83 2.59 0.44
CA LYS A 9 -8.63 3.34 1.42
C LYS A 9 -8.74 4.82 1.04
N ALA A 10 -7.64 5.41 0.56
CA ALA A 10 -7.65 6.79 0.08
C ALA A 10 -8.60 6.94 -1.12
N LEU A 11 -8.48 6.06 -2.12
CA LEU A 11 -9.38 6.05 -3.27
C LEU A 11 -10.84 5.82 -2.88
N LEU A 12 -11.13 4.85 -2.00
CA LEU A 12 -12.49 4.60 -1.52
C LEU A 12 -13.06 5.81 -0.76
N LYS A 13 -12.22 6.52 -0.01
CA LYS A 13 -12.63 7.76 0.67
C LYS A 13 -13.02 8.82 -0.36
N GLU A 14 -12.16 9.10 -1.34
CA GLU A 14 -12.44 10.08 -2.40
C GLU A 14 -13.72 9.72 -3.19
N LEU A 15 -13.89 8.45 -3.57
CA LEU A 15 -15.09 8.00 -4.28
C LEU A 15 -16.37 8.18 -3.45
N ARG A 16 -16.30 7.98 -2.13
CA ARG A 16 -17.43 8.18 -1.22
C ARG A 16 -17.73 9.67 -1.02
N GLU A 17 -16.72 10.51 -0.90
CA GLU A 17 -16.89 11.97 -0.85
C GLU A 17 -17.56 12.50 -2.13
N ILE A 18 -17.18 11.98 -3.30
CA ILE A 18 -17.85 12.28 -4.58
C ILE A 18 -19.32 11.86 -4.57
N MET A 19 -19.68 10.77 -3.89
CA MET A 19 -21.09 10.35 -3.79
C MET A 19 -21.94 11.28 -2.90
N ASP A 20 -21.32 12.02 -1.99
CA ASP A 20 -22.01 12.97 -1.11
C ASP A 20 -22.27 14.33 -1.81
N GLU A 21 -21.66 14.56 -2.98
CA GLU A 21 -21.85 15.75 -3.79
C GLU A 21 -23.07 15.66 -4.74
N PRO A 22 -23.71 16.79 -5.08
CA PRO A 22 -24.86 16.81 -5.98
C PRO A 22 -24.46 16.49 -7.42
N HIS A 23 -24.66 15.24 -7.82
CA HIS A 23 -24.46 14.74 -9.18
C HIS A 23 -25.73 14.09 -9.74
N ASN A 24 -25.75 13.86 -11.06
CA ASN A 24 -26.85 13.12 -11.68
C ASN A 24 -26.79 11.62 -11.33
N THR A 25 -27.94 10.95 -11.38
CA THR A 25 -28.08 9.54 -11.01
C THR A 25 -27.14 8.60 -11.78
N MET A 26 -26.93 8.85 -13.07
CA MET A 26 -26.09 8.00 -13.92
C MET A 26 -24.62 8.05 -13.49
N PHE A 27 -24.14 9.24 -13.12
CA PHE A 27 -22.81 9.46 -12.58
C PHE A 27 -22.65 8.72 -11.25
N LEU A 28 -23.60 8.89 -10.31
CA LEU A 28 -23.57 8.20 -9.01
C LEU A 28 -23.60 6.68 -9.14
N MET A 29 -24.35 6.13 -10.11
CA MET A 29 -24.33 4.70 -10.41
C MET A 29 -22.95 4.22 -10.88
N GLY A 30 -22.26 5.01 -11.72
CA GLY A 30 -20.90 4.72 -12.17
C GLY A 30 -19.90 4.72 -11.01
N ILE A 31 -19.98 5.69 -10.11
CA ILE A 31 -19.15 5.74 -8.90
C ILE A 31 -19.43 4.56 -7.98
N GLY A 32 -20.70 4.18 -7.79
CA GLY A 32 -21.07 2.99 -7.00
C GLY A 32 -20.48 1.69 -7.57
N ALA A 33 -20.47 1.54 -8.91
CA ALA A 33 -19.82 0.40 -9.56
C ALA A 33 -18.30 0.40 -9.35
N ALA A 34 -17.65 1.57 -9.44
CA ALA A 34 -16.22 1.72 -9.17
C ALA A 34 -15.87 1.35 -7.72
N VAL A 35 -16.64 1.82 -6.74
CA VAL A 35 -16.49 1.44 -5.32
C VAL A 35 -16.57 -0.07 -5.16
N SER A 36 -17.58 -0.72 -5.75
CA SER A 36 -17.75 -2.18 -5.67
C SER A 36 -16.56 -2.94 -6.27
N ILE A 37 -16.05 -2.54 -7.45
CA ILE A 37 -14.87 -3.16 -8.07
C ILE A 37 -13.65 -3.04 -7.16
N VAL A 38 -13.44 -1.85 -6.60
CA VAL A 38 -12.31 -1.58 -5.71
C VAL A 38 -12.44 -2.38 -4.43
N GLU A 39 -13.64 -2.51 -3.84
CA GLU A 39 -13.90 -3.27 -2.61
C GLU A 39 -13.81 -4.79 -2.77
N HIS A 40 -14.04 -5.35 -3.96
CA HIS A 40 -13.98 -6.80 -4.19
C HIS A 40 -12.68 -7.28 -4.80
N ARG A 41 -11.76 -6.38 -5.18
CA ARG A 41 -10.46 -6.79 -5.68
C ARG A 41 -9.56 -7.35 -4.58
N GLU A 42 -8.82 -8.39 -4.90
CA GLU A 42 -7.75 -8.90 -4.02
C GLU A 42 -6.64 -7.86 -3.89
N THR A 43 -6.02 -7.77 -2.70
CA THR A 43 -4.82 -6.96 -2.49
C THR A 43 -3.61 -7.73 -3.01
N ALA A 44 -2.86 -7.15 -3.95
CA ALA A 44 -1.65 -7.75 -4.50
C ALA A 44 -0.48 -7.69 -3.49
N PHE A 45 -0.54 -6.75 -2.55
CA PHE A 45 0.46 -6.56 -1.50
C PHE A 45 -0.14 -6.78 -0.10
N ASP A 46 0.52 -7.58 0.75
CA ASP A 46 0.23 -7.71 2.18
C ASP A 46 1.43 -7.20 2.99
N LYS A 47 1.38 -5.93 3.40
CA LYS A 47 2.42 -5.34 4.24
C LYS A 47 2.60 -6.03 5.58
N GLU A 48 1.55 -6.55 6.21
CA GLU A 48 1.74 -7.12 7.54
C GLU A 48 2.54 -8.40 7.43
N LYS A 49 2.26 -9.17 6.38
CA LYS A 49 3.08 -10.31 5.99
C LYS A 49 4.51 -9.89 5.65
N VAL A 50 4.72 -8.86 4.82
CA VAL A 50 6.08 -8.38 4.45
C VAL A 50 6.85 -7.87 5.66
N ILE A 51 6.23 -7.08 6.54
CA ILE A 51 6.84 -6.60 7.78
C ILE A 51 7.18 -7.77 8.71
N GLY A 52 6.30 -8.77 8.81
CA GLY A 52 6.55 -10.00 9.57
C GLY A 52 7.78 -10.72 9.05
N GLU A 53 7.81 -11.01 7.75
CA GLU A 53 8.94 -11.68 7.10
C GLU A 53 10.25 -10.90 7.30
N LEU A 54 10.24 -9.57 7.15
CA LEU A 54 11.42 -8.71 7.35
C LEU A 54 11.91 -8.70 8.80
N LYS A 55 11.01 -8.68 9.79
CA LYS A 55 11.36 -8.69 11.22
C LYS A 55 12.00 -10.02 11.64
N GLU A 56 11.58 -11.12 11.02
CA GLU A 56 12.12 -12.47 11.27
C GLU A 56 13.50 -12.70 10.63
N GLN A 57 13.90 -11.88 9.65
CA GLN A 57 15.22 -12.01 9.03
C GLN A 57 16.37 -11.50 9.93
N ILE A 58 17.49 -12.23 9.88
CA ILE A 58 18.76 -11.82 10.48
C ILE A 58 19.33 -10.66 9.67
N GLU A 59 19.69 -9.57 10.36
CA GLU A 59 20.37 -8.45 9.72
C GLU A 59 21.87 -8.75 9.58
N LEU A 60 22.31 -9.00 8.35
CA LEU A 60 23.72 -9.16 8.04
C LEU A 60 24.39 -7.78 8.00
N VAL A 61 25.04 -7.40 9.11
CA VAL A 61 25.83 -6.16 9.18
C VAL A 61 27.18 -6.41 8.50
N SER A 62 27.31 -6.00 7.24
CA SER A 62 28.59 -6.05 6.53
C SER A 62 29.31 -4.71 6.66
N TYR A 63 30.48 -4.73 7.32
CA TYR A 63 31.38 -3.57 7.41
C TYR A 63 32.22 -3.36 6.14
N ASN A 64 32.32 -4.40 5.30
CA ASN A 64 33.06 -4.37 4.04
C ASN A 64 32.37 -5.34 3.06
N PRO A 65 31.41 -4.86 2.25
CA PRO A 65 30.59 -5.73 1.42
C PRO A 65 31.43 -6.49 0.39
N ILE A 66 31.32 -7.81 0.39
CA ILE A 66 32.06 -8.72 -0.50
C ILE A 66 31.57 -8.58 -1.96
N MET A 67 30.33 -8.11 -2.17
CA MET A 67 29.78 -7.79 -3.47
C MET A 67 29.49 -6.30 -3.59
N SER A 68 29.74 -5.74 -4.76
CA SER A 68 29.24 -4.41 -5.12
C SER A 68 27.71 -4.44 -5.19
N GLY A 69 27.04 -3.59 -4.42
CA GLY A 69 25.58 -3.47 -4.41
C GLY A 69 25.09 -2.30 -3.57
N ILE A 70 23.83 -1.90 -3.81
CA ILE A 70 23.15 -0.90 -2.97
C ILE A 70 22.48 -1.67 -1.83
N TYR A 71 23.00 -1.52 -0.63
CA TYR A 71 22.45 -2.14 0.58
C TYR A 71 21.48 -1.17 1.26
N ILE A 72 20.29 -1.64 1.61
CA ILE A 72 19.31 -0.90 2.41
C ILE A 72 19.30 -1.51 3.81
N LYS A 73 19.47 -0.67 4.83
CA LYS A 73 19.35 -1.11 6.24
C LYS A 73 17.96 -1.66 6.51
N LYS A 74 17.84 -2.67 7.38
CA LYS A 74 16.56 -3.32 7.68
C LYS A 74 15.50 -2.31 8.15
N ASP A 75 15.89 -1.40 9.03
CA ASP A 75 14.99 -0.34 9.52
C ASP A 75 14.48 0.56 8.40
N ARG A 76 15.33 0.88 7.41
CA ARG A 76 14.91 1.68 6.25
C ARG A 76 13.98 0.88 5.34
N ALA A 77 14.21 -0.42 5.15
CA ALA A 77 13.31 -1.27 4.40
C ALA A 77 11.93 -1.37 5.06
N LEU A 78 11.89 -1.49 6.40
CA LEU A 78 10.65 -1.47 7.18
C LEU A 78 9.92 -0.13 7.03
N ASP A 79 10.62 1.00 7.13
CA ASP A 79 10.03 2.34 6.96
C ASP A 79 9.44 2.55 5.55
N ILE A 80 10.16 2.14 4.51
CA ILE A 80 9.67 2.17 3.12
C ILE A 80 8.40 1.35 2.98
N VAL A 81 8.41 0.12 3.49
CA VAL A 81 7.24 -0.77 3.46
C VAL A 81 6.08 -0.14 4.23
N GLU A 82 6.34 0.47 5.39
CA GLU A 82 5.32 1.05 6.27
C GLU A 82 4.60 2.27 5.68
N LYS A 83 5.35 3.19 5.06
CA LYS A 83 4.83 4.39 4.37
C LYS A 83 4.25 4.10 3.00
N GLY A 84 4.88 3.14 2.36
CA GLY A 84 4.32 2.46 1.24
C GLY A 84 4.98 2.65 -0.09
N GLY A 85 6.28 2.93 -0.05
CA GLY A 85 7.04 3.33 -1.22
C GLY A 85 6.69 4.75 -1.71
N VAL A 86 5.84 5.48 -0.98
CA VAL A 86 5.52 6.90 -1.24
C VAL A 86 6.41 7.76 -0.34
N GLU A 87 7.08 8.75 -0.94
CA GLU A 87 7.88 9.76 -0.23
C GLU A 87 7.01 10.92 0.28
#